data_AF-A0A318E2M1-F1
#
_entry.id   AF-A0A318E2M1-F1
#
_cell.length_a   1.000
_cell.length_b   1.000
_cell.length_c   1.000
_cell.angle_alpha   90.00
_cell.angle_beta   90.00
_cell.angle_gamma   90.00
#
_symmetry.space_group_name_H-M   'P 1'
#
loop_
_entity.id
_entity.type
_entity.pdbx_description
1 polymer ?
#
loop_
_entity_poly.entity_id
_entity_poly.type
_entity_poly.pdbx_seq_one_letter_code
_entity_poly.pdbx_strand_id
1 'polypeptide(L)'
;MKLPHLLLCAALGLPLPLLAADPAACAALAGEIDTNLKEAALARMLAATAREPEVATANRRSADTLLQIVDRNRRMLQENGCPAYTGALDTTGYHNDALRCAYDRLKQRTDTPPCDTRNWTVKGPSETWHSFD
;
A
#
# COMPACT_ATOMS: atom_id res chain seq x y z
N MET A 1 -31.70 32.11 -35.70
CA MET A 1 -30.78 31.82 -34.57
C MET A 1 -31.59 31.09 -33.51
N LYS A 2 -31.39 29.78 -33.34
CA LYS A 2 -32.16 28.92 -32.42
C LYS A 2 -31.24 28.43 -31.30
N LEU A 3 -31.43 28.98 -30.11
CA LEU A 3 -30.88 28.45 -28.85
C LEU A 3 -31.95 28.70 -27.78
N PRO A 4 -32.75 27.68 -27.44
CA PRO A 4 -33.05 27.48 -26.02
C PRO A 4 -33.30 26.00 -25.71
N HIS A 5 -32.31 25.12 -25.81
CA HIS A 5 -32.46 23.70 -25.37
C HIS A 5 -31.48 23.29 -24.25
N LEU A 6 -30.64 24.20 -23.77
CA LEU A 6 -29.65 23.89 -22.72
C LEU A 6 -30.10 24.19 -21.27
N LEU A 7 -31.33 24.68 -21.07
CA LEU A 7 -31.80 25.08 -19.73
C LEU A 7 -32.93 24.21 -19.17
N LEU A 8 -33.19 23.04 -19.75
CA LEU A 8 -34.26 22.15 -19.29
C LEU A 8 -33.78 20.92 -18.51
N CYS A 9 -32.53 20.91 -18.02
CA CYS A 9 -32.03 19.84 -17.15
C CYS A 9 -31.95 20.23 -15.67
N ALA A 10 -32.10 21.51 -15.31
CA ALA A 10 -32.01 21.97 -13.93
C ALA A 10 -33.32 21.81 -13.13
N ALA A 11 -34.45 21.53 -13.79
CA ALA A 11 -35.78 21.49 -13.15
C ALA A 11 -36.27 20.09 -12.74
N LEU A 12 -35.53 19.03 -13.08
CA LEU A 12 -35.99 17.65 -12.91
C LEU A 12 -35.59 16.98 -11.58
N GLY A 13 -34.86 17.67 -10.69
CA GLY A 13 -34.39 17.06 -9.43
C GLY A 13 -33.59 15.77 -9.64
N LEU A 14 -33.13 15.53 -10.87
CA LEU A 14 -32.31 14.39 -11.21
C LEU A 14 -31.01 14.59 -10.44
N PRO A 15 -30.61 13.64 -9.58
CA PRO A 15 -29.28 13.70 -9.00
C PRO A 15 -28.33 13.87 -10.17
N LEU A 16 -27.52 14.95 -10.12
CA LEU A 16 -26.31 15.03 -10.93
C LEU A 16 -25.71 13.62 -10.92
N PRO A 17 -25.35 13.04 -12.07
CA PRO A 17 -24.56 11.82 -12.04
C PRO A 17 -23.29 12.18 -11.27
N LEU A 18 -23.29 11.89 -9.96
CA LEU A 18 -22.10 11.70 -9.17
C LEU A 18 -21.31 10.75 -10.04
N LEU A 19 -20.26 11.26 -10.69
CA LEU A 19 -19.38 10.44 -11.49
C LEU A 19 -19.01 9.27 -10.60
N ALA A 20 -19.58 8.11 -10.89
CA ALA A 20 -19.34 6.93 -10.09
C ALA A 20 -17.83 6.69 -10.17
N ALA A 21 -17.20 6.53 -9.01
CA ALA A 21 -15.77 6.26 -8.95
C ALA A 21 -15.44 5.08 -9.86
N ASP A 22 -14.43 5.22 -10.72
CA ASP A 22 -14.01 4.14 -11.60
C ASP A 22 -13.50 2.96 -10.75
N PRO A 23 -14.20 1.81 -10.73
CA PRO A 23 -13.84 0.69 -9.87
C PRO A 23 -12.43 0.16 -10.16
N ALA A 24 -11.98 0.23 -11.42
CA ALA A 24 -10.65 -0.24 -11.80
C ALA A 24 -9.56 0.68 -11.25
N ALA A 25 -9.76 2.00 -11.33
CA ALA A 25 -8.85 2.98 -10.75
C ALA A 25 -8.78 2.87 -9.22
N CYS A 26 -9.92 2.67 -8.56
CA CYS A 26 -9.97 2.45 -7.11
C CYS A 26 -9.23 1.17 -6.69
N ALA A 27 -9.42 0.06 -7.42
CA ALA A 27 -8.74 -1.20 -7.14
C ALA A 27 -7.22 -1.08 -7.36
N ALA A 28 -6.79 -0.38 -8.41
CA ALA A 28 -5.37 -0.14 -8.67
C ALA A 28 -4.71 0.65 -7.54
N LEU A 29 -5.31 1.78 -7.12
CA LEU A 29 -4.81 2.59 -6.01
C LEU A 29 -4.76 1.80 -4.69
N ALA A 30 -5.78 0.98 -4.39
CA ALA A 30 -5.80 0.13 -3.21
C ALA A 30 -4.69 -0.95 -3.26
N GLY A 31 -4.45 -1.55 -4.43
CA GLY A 31 -3.36 -2.51 -4.65
C GLY A 31 -1.97 -1.88 -4.52
N GLU A 32 -1.79 -0.64 -4.99
CA GLU A 32 -0.56 0.11 -4.80
C GLU A 32 -0.30 0.46 -3.33
N ILE A 33 -1.35 0.85 -2.58
CA ILE A 33 -1.23 1.08 -1.12
C ILE A 33 -0.71 -0.18 -0.44
N ASP A 34 -1.33 -1.33 -0.72
CA ASP A 34 -0.95 -2.60 -0.13
C ASP A 34 0.50 -3.00 -0.46
N THR A 35 0.87 -2.88 -1.74
CA THR A 35 2.22 -3.21 -2.23
C THR A 35 3.27 -2.32 -1.57
N ASN A 36 3.04 -1.00 -1.55
CA ASN A 36 3.98 -0.05 -0.96
C ASN A 36 4.13 -0.24 0.56
N LEU A 37 3.07 -0.65 1.26
CA LEU A 37 3.16 -0.98 2.70
C LEU A 37 4.04 -2.21 2.95
N LYS A 38 3.90 -3.26 2.14
CA LYS A 38 4.74 -4.47 2.21
C LYS A 38 6.20 -4.16 1.93
N GLU A 39 6.47 -3.38 0.88
CA GLU A 39 7.83 -2.96 0.54
C GLU A 39 8.43 -2.04 1.61
N ALA A 40 7.65 -1.12 2.18
CA ALA A 40 8.10 -0.27 3.28
C ALA A 40 8.43 -1.08 4.53
N ALA A 41 7.63 -2.12 4.84
CA ALA A 41 7.90 -3.04 5.94
C ALA A 41 9.24 -3.77 5.73
N LEU A 42 9.48 -4.29 4.52
CA LEU A 42 10.74 -4.95 4.16
C LEU A 42 11.92 -3.98 4.24
N ALA A 43 11.81 -2.78 3.68
CA ALA A 43 12.86 -1.78 3.72
C ALA A 43 13.23 -1.38 5.17
N ARG A 44 12.23 -1.27 6.06
CA ARG A 44 12.49 -1.05 7.51
C ARG A 44 13.28 -2.20 8.14
N MET A 45 12.96 -3.45 7.81
CA MET A 45 13.69 -4.61 8.34
C MET A 45 15.12 -4.68 7.79
N LEU A 46 15.29 -4.48 6.48
CA LEU A 46 16.62 -4.43 5.86
C LEU A 46 17.47 -3.29 6.45
N ALA A 47 16.87 -2.15 6.79
CA ALA A 47 17.57 -1.08 7.48
C ALA A 47 18.02 -1.48 8.90
N ALA A 48 17.15 -2.16 9.65
CA ALA A 48 17.44 -2.60 11.01
C ALA A 48 18.53 -3.69 11.08
N THR A 49 18.65 -4.49 10.02
CA THR A 49 19.61 -5.60 9.96
C THR A 49 20.88 -5.30 9.15
N ALA A 50 20.97 -4.13 8.51
CA ALA A 50 22.12 -3.75 7.71
C ALA A 50 23.36 -3.56 8.61
N ARG A 51 24.51 -4.07 8.15
CA ARG A 51 25.80 -3.88 8.85
C ARG A 51 26.42 -2.53 8.49
N GLU A 52 26.20 -2.11 7.24
CA GLU A 52 26.72 -0.89 6.65
C GLU A 52 25.76 0.29 6.89
N PRO A 53 26.20 1.40 7.53
CA PRO A 53 25.35 2.55 7.84
C PRO A 53 24.70 3.21 6.61
N GLU A 54 25.39 3.22 5.47
CA GLU A 54 24.88 3.75 4.20
C GLU A 54 23.73 2.92 3.65
N VAL A 55 23.81 1.58 3.75
CA VAL A 55 22.74 0.66 3.37
C VAL A 55 21.54 0.85 4.29
N ALA A 56 21.78 0.95 5.60
CA ALA A 56 20.73 1.23 6.59
C ALA A 56 20.01 2.56 6.30
N THR A 57 20.76 3.58 5.88
CA THR A 57 20.21 4.90 5.56
C THR A 57 19.43 4.91 4.25
N ALA A 58 19.93 4.24 3.21
CA ALA A 58 19.22 4.08 1.94
C ALA A 58 17.89 3.35 2.12
N ASN A 59 17.88 2.26 2.88
CA ASN A 59 16.67 1.49 3.17
C ASN A 59 15.64 2.27 4.01
N ARG A 60 16.09 3.05 5.01
CA ARG A 60 15.19 3.97 5.75
C ARG A 60 14.54 4.98 4.83
N ARG A 61 15.33 5.64 3.98
CA ARG A 61 14.82 6.62 3.01
C ARG A 61 13.82 5.99 2.04
N SER A 62 14.12 4.79 1.55
CA SER A 62 13.21 4.04 0.69
C SER A 62 11.87 3.76 1.38
N ALA A 63 11.89 3.29 2.64
CA ALA A 63 10.67 3.08 3.41
C ALA A 63 9.85 4.37 3.58
N ASP A 64 10.50 5.50 3.87
CA ASP A 64 9.83 6.78 4.03
C ASP A 64 9.19 7.27 2.73
N THR A 65 9.88 7.11 1.58
CA THR A 65 9.32 7.44 0.26
C THR A 65 8.09 6.59 -0.05
N LEU A 66 8.13 5.28 0.20
CA LEU A 66 6.99 4.40 -0.03
C LEU A 66 5.78 4.78 0.83
N LEU A 67 6.00 5.16 2.09
CA LEU A 67 4.92 5.61 2.97
C LEU A 67 4.32 6.96 2.54
N GLN A 68 5.13 7.85 1.94
CA GLN A 68 4.60 9.07 1.31
C GLN A 68 3.72 8.77 0.10
N ILE A 69 4.08 7.76 -0.70
CA ILE A 69 3.25 7.29 -1.82
C ILE A 69 1.95 6.68 -1.31
N VAL A 70 1.99 5.85 -0.26
CA VAL A 70 0.78 5.31 0.40
C VAL A 70 -0.17 6.43 0.81
N ASP A 71 0.33 7.46 1.48
CA ASP A 71 -0.49 8.59 1.92
C ASP A 71 -1.06 9.41 0.76
N ARG A 72 -0.29 9.57 -0.33
CA ARG A 72 -0.78 10.18 -1.58
C ARG A 72 -1.89 9.35 -2.22
N ASN A 73 -1.70 8.04 -2.36
CA ASN A 73 -2.70 7.17 -2.99
C ASN A 73 -3.97 7.07 -2.15
N ARG A 74 -3.84 7.12 -0.82
CA ARG A 74 -4.99 7.19 0.10
C ARG A 74 -5.80 8.47 -0.10
N ARG A 75 -5.15 9.63 -0.26
CA ARG A 75 -5.85 10.88 -0.61
C ARG A 75 -6.55 10.77 -1.97
N MET A 76 -5.88 10.20 -2.97
CA MET A 76 -6.48 10.00 -4.30
C MET A 76 -7.72 9.09 -4.25
N LEU A 77 -7.75 8.06 -3.40
CA LEU A 77 -8.97 7.26 -3.19
C LEU A 77 -10.13 8.12 -2.68
N GLN A 78 -9.87 8.99 -1.69
CA GLN A 78 -10.89 9.88 -1.14
C GLN A 78 -11.37 10.91 -2.16
N GLU A 79 -10.45 11.53 -2.90
CA GLU A 79 -10.74 12.54 -3.93
C GLU A 79 -11.53 11.95 -5.10
N ASN A 80 -11.27 10.69 -5.47
CA ASN A 80 -11.96 9.99 -6.56
C ASN A 80 -13.31 9.37 -6.14
N GLY A 81 -13.76 9.57 -4.89
CA GLY A 81 -15.00 8.98 -4.39
C GLY A 81 -14.93 7.45 -4.25
N CYS A 82 -13.73 6.87 -4.21
CA CYS A 82 -13.54 5.45 -3.96
C CYS A 82 -13.92 5.09 -2.53
N PRO A 83 -14.28 3.82 -2.25
CA PRO A 83 -14.38 3.33 -0.89
C PRO A 83 -13.09 3.60 -0.12
N ALA A 84 -13.22 3.97 1.15
CA ALA A 84 -12.07 4.13 2.03
C ALA A 84 -11.27 2.81 2.07
N TYR A 85 -9.94 2.91 2.01
CA TYR A 85 -9.07 1.75 2.17
C TYR A 85 -9.29 1.14 3.57
N THR A 86 -9.59 -0.16 3.62
CA THR A 86 -9.93 -0.88 4.85
C THR A 86 -8.79 -1.73 5.40
N GLY A 87 -7.67 -1.83 4.70
CA GLY A 87 -6.48 -2.55 5.18
C GLY A 87 -5.72 -1.79 6.27
N ALA A 88 -4.75 -2.46 6.90
CA ALA A 88 -3.84 -1.79 7.84
C ALA A 88 -3.05 -0.70 7.11
N LEU A 89 -3.01 0.52 7.68
CA LEU A 89 -2.26 1.65 7.11
C LEU A 89 -0.84 1.78 7.68
N ASP A 90 -0.36 0.72 8.33
CA ASP A 90 0.97 0.68 8.90
C ASP A 90 1.72 -0.56 8.40
N THR A 91 3.03 -0.54 8.62
CA THR A 91 3.88 -1.67 8.27
C THR A 91 3.77 -2.82 9.28
N THR A 92 3.05 -2.63 10.39
CA THR A 92 3.00 -3.58 11.51
C THR A 92 2.35 -4.89 11.08
N GLY A 93 1.29 -4.81 10.26
CA GLY A 93 0.60 -5.98 9.70
C GLY A 93 1.51 -6.89 8.84
N TYR A 94 2.63 -6.35 8.34
CA TYR A 94 3.60 -7.06 7.50
C TYR A 94 4.94 -7.31 8.19
N HIS A 95 5.10 -6.90 9.45
CA HIS A 95 6.39 -6.92 10.15
C HIS A 95 7.02 -8.31 10.17
N ASN A 96 6.23 -9.34 10.48
CA ASN A 96 6.70 -10.72 10.60
C ASN A 96 7.18 -11.30 9.25
N ASP A 97 6.42 -11.09 8.18
CA ASP A 97 6.81 -11.54 6.84
C ASP A 97 8.03 -10.76 6.32
N ALA A 98 8.09 -9.45 6.60
CA ALA A 98 9.23 -8.61 6.31
C ALA A 98 10.50 -9.05 7.04
N LEU A 99 10.40 -9.40 8.33
CA LEU A 99 11.52 -9.85 9.15
C LEU A 99 12.06 -11.19 8.63
N ARG A 100 11.17 -12.16 8.38
CA ARG A 100 11.53 -13.46 7.80
C ARG A 100 12.24 -13.28 6.46
N CYS A 101 11.67 -12.47 5.58
CA CYS A 101 12.29 -12.16 4.29
C CYS A 101 13.68 -11.52 4.43
N ALA A 102 13.84 -10.53 5.31
CA ALA A 102 15.13 -9.89 5.55
C ALA A 102 16.15 -10.90 6.08
N TYR A 103 15.75 -11.80 6.98
CA TYR A 103 16.60 -12.86 7.51
C TYR A 103 17.06 -13.86 6.43
N ASP A 104 16.14 -14.31 5.58
CA ASP A 104 16.46 -15.23 4.48
C ASP A 104 17.47 -14.62 3.50
N ARG A 105 17.32 -13.32 3.19
CA ARG A 105 18.27 -12.56 2.38
C ARG A 105 19.66 -12.45 3.03
N LEU A 106 19.72 -12.22 4.34
CA LEU A 106 20.99 -12.16 5.09
C LEU A 106 21.69 -13.51 5.14
N LYS A 107 20.93 -14.61 5.24
CA LYS A 107 21.48 -15.97 5.26
C LYS A 107 21.90 -16.48 3.87
N GLN A 108 21.74 -15.68 2.82
CA GLN A 108 22.05 -16.03 1.43
C GLN A 108 21.52 -17.40 1.03
N ARG A 109 20.35 -17.79 1.54
CA ARG A 109 19.76 -19.09 1.22
C ARG A 109 19.30 -19.06 -0.24
N THR A 110 20.15 -19.57 -1.13
CA THR A 110 19.97 -19.60 -2.60
C THR A 110 18.73 -20.37 -3.04
N ASP A 111 18.23 -21.27 -2.18
CA ASP A 111 17.09 -22.14 -2.47
C ASP A 111 15.75 -21.54 -2.01
N THR A 112 15.78 -20.37 -1.37
CA THR A 112 14.58 -19.65 -0.96
C THR A 112 14.12 -18.78 -2.11
N PRO A 113 12.86 -18.88 -2.56
CA PRO A 113 12.33 -17.97 -3.55
C PRO A 113 12.58 -16.52 -3.13
N PRO A 114 12.94 -15.60 -4.06
CA PRO A 114 13.01 -14.18 -3.73
C PRO A 114 11.67 -13.78 -3.11
N CYS A 115 11.73 -13.11 -1.95
CA CYS A 115 10.55 -12.86 -1.14
C CYS A 115 9.36 -12.36 -1.96
N ASP A 116 8.34 -13.20 -2.12
CA ASP A 116 7.14 -12.85 -2.88
C ASP A 116 6.16 -12.11 -1.97
N THR A 117 6.23 -10.78 -2.00
CA THR A 117 5.37 -9.89 -1.20
C THR A 117 3.90 -10.01 -1.57
N ARG A 118 3.56 -10.55 -2.75
CA ARG A 118 2.16 -10.73 -3.19
C ARG A 118 1.37 -11.65 -2.26
N ASN A 119 2.05 -12.60 -1.60
CA ASN A 119 1.43 -13.56 -0.70
C ASN A 119 1.38 -13.09 0.75
N TRP A 120 1.92 -11.91 1.07
CA TRP A 120 1.90 -11.38 2.42
C TRP A 120 0.50 -10.90 2.74
N THR A 121 -0.02 -11.32 3.88
CA THR A 121 -1.35 -10.95 4.35
C THR A 121 -1.20 -10.22 5.66
N VAL A 122 -2.09 -9.25 5.93
CA VAL A 122 -2.12 -8.57 7.23
C VAL A 122 -2.41 -9.63 8.29
N LYS A 123 -1.40 -9.97 9.08
CA LYS A 123 -1.57 -10.87 10.21
C LYS A 123 -2.08 -10.03 11.38
N GLY A 124 -3.25 -10.40 11.90
CA GLY A 124 -3.79 -9.77 13.10
C GLY A 124 -2.81 -9.92 14.29
N PRO A 125 -2.97 -9.12 15.36
CA PRO A 125 -2.04 -9.09 16.50
C PRO A 125 -1.90 -10.42 17.27
N SER A 126 -2.64 -11.47 16.91
CA SER A 126 -2.63 -12.77 17.57
C SER A 126 -1.68 -13.81 16.96
N GLU A 127 -1.00 -13.53 15.85
CA GLU A 127 0.11 -14.40 15.39
C GLU A 127 1.42 -14.01 16.07
N THR A 128 1.53 -14.39 17.35
CA THR A 128 2.81 -14.41 18.07
C THR A 128 3.72 -15.46 17.45
N TRP A 129 4.87 -15.02 16.93
CA TRP A 129 5.95 -15.91 16.51
C TRP A 129 6.47 -16.72 17.70
N HIS A 130 6.52 -18.05 17.54
CA HIS A 130 7.44 -18.88 18.31
C HIS A 130 8.85 -18.60 17.79
N SER A 131 9.79 -18.35 18.70
CA SER A 131 11.19 -18.04 18.42
C SER A 131 11.78 -18.92 17.31
N PHE A 132 12.49 -18.30 16.36
CA PHE A 132 13.39 -19.03 15.48
C PHE A 132 14.57 -19.52 16.31
N ASP A 133 14.58 -20.82 16.63
CA ASP A 133 15.73 -21.53 17.20
C ASP A 133 16.89 -21.64 16.18
#